data_AF-A0A2V6VC93-F1
#
_entry.id   AF-A0A2V6VC93-F1
#
_cell.length_a   1.000
_cell.length_b   1.000
_cell.length_c   1.000
_cell.angle_alpha   90.00
_cell.angle_beta   90.00
_cell.angle_gamma   90.00
#
_symmetry.space_group_name_H-M   'P 1'
#
loop_
_entity.id
_entity.type
_entity.pdbx_description
1 polymer ?
#
loop_
_entity_poly.entity_id
_entity_poly.type
_entity_poly.pdbx_seq_one_letter_code
_entity_poly.pdbx_strand_id
1 'polypeptide(L)'
;MPIVFTLVGDPLGAGIVDTLAQPGGNVTGVSSLQTELMAKRLEVLKTLAPAVRRVWLIYYSVDLGTAPMIGKALGAAQRMKLDLLPRGVLDASELKRGTGSCEAR
;
A
#
# COMPACT_ATOMS: atom_id res chain seq x y z
N MET A 1 -1.25 29.23 -10.91
CA MET A 1 -2.38 28.80 -10.06
C MET A 1 -1.88 27.78 -9.05
N PRO A 2 -2.26 27.86 -7.76
CA PRO A 2 -1.85 26.87 -6.76
C PRO A 2 -2.59 25.54 -6.94
N ILE A 3 -1.89 24.42 -6.75
CA ILE A 3 -2.41 23.05 -6.81
C ILE A 3 -2.40 22.48 -5.39
N VAL A 4 -3.55 22.01 -4.91
CA VAL A 4 -3.69 21.41 -3.59
C VAL A 4 -4.09 19.94 -3.73
N PHE A 5 -3.23 19.01 -3.32
CA PHE A 5 -3.54 17.59 -3.31
C PHE A 5 -4.12 17.14 -1.98
N THR A 6 -4.94 16.09 -2.00
CA THR A 6 -5.52 15.47 -0.80
C THR A 6 -5.41 13.96 -0.91
N LEU A 7 -5.26 13.30 0.25
CA LEU A 7 -5.29 11.83 0.39
C LEU A 7 -4.21 11.04 -0.36
N VAL A 8 -3.19 11.70 -0.92
CA VAL A 8 -2.06 11.02 -1.57
C VAL A 8 -1.24 10.27 -0.51
N GLY A 9 -1.05 8.95 -0.69
CA GLY A 9 -0.34 8.12 0.29
C GLY A 9 1.15 8.44 0.41
N ASP A 10 1.81 8.75 -0.70
CA ASP A 10 3.21 9.15 -0.73
C ASP A 10 3.45 10.15 -1.88
N PRO A 11 3.29 11.46 -1.65
CA PRO A 11 3.45 12.46 -2.69
C PRO A 11 4.92 12.63 -3.12
N LEU A 12 5.89 12.22 -2.29
CA LEU A 12 7.30 12.25 -2.66
C LEU A 12 7.63 11.05 -3.55
N GLY A 13 7.24 9.84 -3.14
CA GLY A 13 7.42 8.63 -3.94
C GLY A 13 6.67 8.67 -5.28
N ALA A 14 5.53 9.37 -5.33
CA ALA A 14 4.78 9.61 -6.56
C ALA A 14 5.34 10.74 -7.44
N GLY A 15 6.37 11.46 -7.00
CA GLY A 15 6.97 12.57 -7.76
C GLY A 15 6.09 13.81 -7.86
N ILE A 16 5.14 13.99 -6.93
CA ILE A 16 4.25 15.15 -6.87
C ILE A 16 4.97 16.34 -6.20
N VAL A 17 5.87 16.06 -5.25
CA VAL A 17 6.67 17.07 -4.53
C VAL A 17 8.11 16.61 -4.39
N ASP A 18 9.05 17.56 -4.35
CA ASP A 18 10.48 17.26 -4.16
C ASP A 18 10.80 16.94 -2.69
N THR A 19 10.16 17.65 -1.76
CA THR A 19 10.30 17.40 -0.31
C THR A 19 8.98 17.62 0.42
N LEU A 20 8.76 16.94 1.56
CA LEU A 20 7.54 17.15 2.36
C LEU A 20 7.56 18.47 3.16
N ALA A 21 8.74 18.91 3.60
CA ALA A 21 8.88 20.14 4.40
C ALA A 21 8.78 21.41 3.55
N GLN A 22 9.30 21.35 2.33
CA GLN A 22 9.25 22.42 1.34
C GLN A 22 8.98 21.81 -0.05
N PRO A 23 7.70 21.65 -0.43
CA PRO A 23 7.29 20.97 -1.66
C PRO A 23 7.92 21.47 -2.95
N GLY A 24 8.33 22.76 -2.97
CA GLY A 24 8.77 23.45 -4.18
C GLY A 24 7.61 23.83 -5.09
N GLY A 25 7.78 24.90 -5.86
CA GLY A 25 6.81 25.31 -6.89
C GLY A 25 5.42 25.72 -6.36
N ASN A 26 4.37 25.33 -7.07
CA ASN A 26 2.96 25.70 -6.81
C ASN A 26 2.12 24.54 -6.25
N VAL A 27 2.75 23.46 -5.77
CA VAL A 27 2.09 22.24 -5.31
C VAL A 27 2.20 22.13 -3.79
N THR A 28 1.08 21.88 -3.11
CA THR A 28 1.02 21.63 -1.67
C THR A 28 -0.15 20.70 -1.36
N GLY A 29 -0.32 20.25 -0.12
CA GLY A 29 -1.47 19.40 0.20
C GLY A 29 -1.36 18.62 1.50
N VAL A 30 -2.23 17.62 1.62
CA VAL A 30 -2.33 16.72 2.76
C VAL A 30 -2.10 15.29 2.27
N SER A 31 -1.03 14.65 2.75
CA SER A 31 -0.76 13.24 2.50
C SER A 31 -1.54 12.35 3.49
N SER A 32 -1.84 11.12 3.08
CA SER A 32 -2.41 10.10 3.96
C SER A 32 -1.31 9.20 4.53
N LEU A 33 -1.54 8.59 5.70
CA LEU A 33 -0.59 7.65 6.32
C LEU A 33 -0.74 6.22 5.80
N GLN A 34 -1.30 6.02 4.60
CA GLN A 34 -1.57 4.69 4.08
C GLN A 34 -0.30 3.83 3.97
N THR A 35 0.77 4.41 3.40
CA THR A 35 2.06 3.75 3.23
C THR A 35 2.75 3.49 4.56
N GLU A 36 2.81 4.49 5.45
CA GLU A 36 3.46 4.38 6.77
C GLU A 36 2.81 3.33 7.68
N LEU A 37 1.48 3.22 7.63
CA LEU A 37 0.73 2.31 8.51
C LEU A 37 0.71 0.86 8.03
N MET A 38 1.29 0.52 6.87
CA MET A 38 1.26 -0.87 6.36
C MET A 38 1.85 -1.88 7.33
N ALA A 39 3.01 -1.57 7.91
CA ALA A 39 3.63 -2.45 8.89
C ALA A 39 2.70 -2.69 10.08
N LYS A 40 2.06 -1.62 10.58
CA LYS A 40 1.16 -1.71 11.73
C LYS A 40 -0.12 -2.50 11.40
N ARG A 41 -0.63 -2.40 10.17
CA ARG A 41 -1.78 -3.19 9.72
C ARG A 41 -1.46 -4.69 9.73
N LEU A 42 -0.26 -5.08 9.28
CA LEU A 42 0.19 -6.48 9.34
C LEU A 42 0.42 -6.95 10.79
N GLU A 43 0.96 -6.09 11.67
CA GLU A 43 1.06 -6.36 13.10
C GLU A 43 -0.30 -6.65 13.73
N VAL A 44 -1.28 -5.77 13.51
CA VAL A 44 -2.65 -5.96 14.01
C VAL A 44 -3.27 -7.23 13.46
N LEU A 45 -3.08 -7.53 12.16
CA LEU A 45 -3.55 -8.77 11.55
C LEU A 45 -2.98 -10.00 12.26
N LYS A 46 -1.68 -10.00 12.59
CA LYS A 46 -1.05 -11.13 13.30
C LYS A 46 -1.51 -11.23 14.74
N THR A 47 -1.77 -10.11 15.42
CA THR A 47 -2.34 -10.11 16.77
C THR A 47 -3.73 -10.73 16.78
N LEU A 48 -4.57 -10.38 15.81
CA LEU A 48 -5.94 -10.90 15.70
C LEU A 48 -5.99 -12.34 15.20
N ALA A 49 -5.06 -12.73 14.32
CA ALA A 49 -5.00 -14.07 13.73
C ALA A 49 -3.56 -14.63 13.79
N PRO A 50 -3.10 -15.13 14.96
CA PRO A 50 -1.71 -15.56 15.17
C PRO A 50 -1.28 -16.72 14.28
N ALA A 51 -2.22 -17.57 13.86
CA ALA A 51 -1.95 -18.73 13.01
C ALA A 51 -1.72 -18.38 11.53
N VAL A 52 -2.02 -17.15 11.10
CA VAL A 52 -1.84 -16.74 9.71
C VAL A 52 -0.37 -16.81 9.32
N ARG A 53 -0.09 -17.51 8.21
CA ARG A 53 1.24 -17.63 7.62
C ARG A 53 1.34 -17.01 6.24
N ARG A 54 0.23 -16.89 5.52
CA ARG A 54 0.17 -16.36 4.16
C ARG A 54 -0.89 -15.26 4.08
N VAL A 55 -0.53 -14.14 3.47
CA VAL A 55 -1.40 -12.96 3.35
C VAL A 55 -1.33 -12.45 1.92
N TRP A 56 -2.49 -12.24 1.30
CA TRP A 56 -2.55 -11.59 0.00
C TRP A 56 -2.58 -10.07 0.19
N LEU A 57 -1.70 -9.38 -0.53
CA LEU A 57 -1.73 -7.92 -0.63
C LEU A 57 -2.28 -7.55 -2.00
N ILE A 58 -3.58 -7.29 -2.06
CA ILE A 58 -4.26 -6.91 -3.30
C ILE A 58 -4.25 -5.38 -3.43
N TYR A 59 -3.87 -4.88 -4.60
CA TYR A 59 -3.74 -3.44 -4.84
C TYR A 59 -4.06 -3.07 -6.30
N TYR A 60 -4.37 -1.80 -6.53
CA TYR A 60 -4.60 -1.29 -7.88
C TYR A 60 -3.26 -1.10 -8.62
N SER A 61 -3.04 -1.85 -9.70
CA SER A 61 -1.69 -2.04 -10.26
C SER A 61 -1.07 -0.81 -10.93
N VAL A 62 -1.89 0.15 -11.35
CA VAL A 62 -1.44 1.38 -12.02
C VAL A 62 -1.34 2.58 -11.07
N ASP A 63 -1.60 2.40 -9.77
CA ASP A 63 -1.41 3.47 -8.79
C ASP A 63 0.08 3.67 -8.45
N LEU A 64 0.58 4.89 -8.70
CA LEU A 64 1.95 5.30 -8.43
C LEU A 64 2.29 5.25 -6.93
N GLY A 65 1.30 5.45 -6.06
CA GLY A 65 1.49 5.41 -4.61
C GLY A 65 1.71 4.01 -4.02
N THR A 66 1.53 2.96 -4.83
CA THR A 66 1.50 1.59 -4.32
C THR A 66 2.87 0.93 -4.22
N ALA A 67 3.84 1.28 -5.06
CA ALA A 67 5.20 0.71 -4.98
C ALA A 67 5.86 0.89 -3.59
N PRO A 68 5.90 2.10 -2.99
CA PRO A 68 6.48 2.29 -1.65
C PRO A 68 5.66 1.56 -0.57
N MET A 69 4.34 1.47 -0.73
CA MET A 69 3.46 0.71 0.16
C MET A 69 3.80 -0.79 0.17
N ILE A 70 4.00 -1.41 -1.00
CA ILE A 70 4.39 -2.82 -1.12
C ILE A 70 5.76 -3.05 -0.46
N GLY A 71 6.72 -2.15 -0.69
CA GLY A 71 8.05 -2.24 -0.07
C GLY A 71 7.96 -2.29 1.46
N LYS A 72 7.16 -1.40 2.07
CA LYS A 72 6.94 -1.40 3.54
C LYS A 72 6.23 -2.64 4.02
N ALA A 73 5.23 -3.11 3.28
CA ALA A 73 4.49 -4.33 3.62
C ALA A 73 5.40 -5.57 3.57
N LEU A 74 6.24 -5.72 2.55
CA LEU A 74 7.21 -6.82 2.43
C LEU A 74 8.23 -6.80 3.57
N GLY A 75 8.79 -5.63 3.88
CA GLY A 75 9.74 -5.48 4.99
C GLY A 75 9.14 -5.85 6.35
N ALA A 76 7.87 -5.50 6.59
CA ALA A 76 7.16 -5.90 7.80
C ALA A 76 6.83 -7.40 7.80
N ALA A 77 6.36 -7.95 6.69
CA ALA A 77 6.04 -9.37 6.55
C ALA A 77 7.25 -10.27 6.83
N GLN A 78 8.44 -9.89 6.35
CA GLN A 78 9.69 -10.61 6.61
C GLN A 78 10.00 -10.71 8.11
N ARG A 79 9.87 -9.61 8.87
CA ARG A 79 10.08 -9.59 10.33
C ARG A 79 9.10 -10.50 11.07
N MET A 80 7.90 -10.67 10.52
CA MET A 80 6.80 -11.43 11.12
C MET A 80 6.71 -12.86 10.59
N LYS A 81 7.61 -13.28 9.70
CA LYS A 81 7.61 -14.59 9.02
C LYS A 81 6.28 -14.86 8.29
N LEU A 82 5.72 -13.83 7.67
CA LEU A 82 4.54 -13.91 6.82
C LEU A 82 4.96 -14.05 5.35
N ASP A 83 4.34 -14.99 4.65
CA ASP A 83 4.38 -15.13 3.20
C ASP A 83 3.39 -14.13 2.60
N LEU A 84 3.87 -12.93 2.29
CA LEU A 84 3.07 -11.87 1.67
C LEU A 84 3.09 -12.06 0.16
N LEU A 85 1.90 -12.15 -0.44
CA LEU A 85 1.70 -12.36 -1.88
C LEU A 85 1.09 -11.09 -2.50
N PRO A 86 1.90 -10.20 -3.11
CA PRO A 86 1.40 -9.02 -3.77
C PRO A 86 0.64 -9.41 -5.04
N ARG A 87 -0.54 -8.82 -5.23
CA ARG A 87 -1.36 -9.01 -6.43
C ARG A 87 -1.94 -7.68 -6.90
N GLY A 88 -1.38 -7.18 -7.99
CA GLY A 88 -1.97 -6.08 -8.73
C GLY A 88 -3.26 -6.52 -9.43
N VAL A 89 -4.30 -5.68 -9.35
CA VAL A 89 -5.54 -5.78 -10.12
C VAL A 89 -5.80 -4.48 -10.87
N LEU A 90 -6.37 -4.57 -12.07
CA LEU A 90 -6.76 -3.43 -12.89
C LEU A 90 -8.24 -3.10 -12.77
N ASP A 91 -9.07 -4.07 -12.38
CA ASP A 91 -10.51 -3.86 -12.27
C ASP A 91 -11.16 -4.75 -11.21
N ALA A 92 -12.43 -4.48 -10.93
CA ALA A 92 -13.22 -5.24 -9.96
C ALA A 92 -13.48 -6.70 -10.40
N SER A 93 -13.40 -6.99 -11.70
CA SER A 93 -13.59 -8.35 -12.23
C SER A 93 -12.36 -9.21 -11.96
N GLU A 94 -11.16 -8.64 -12.06
CA GLU A 94 -9.89 -9.27 -11.66
C GLU A 94 -9.83 -9.56 -10.17
N LEU A 95 -10.39 -8.67 -9.33
CA LEU A 95 -10.49 -8.92 -7.90
C LEU A 95 -11.24 -10.23 -7.62
N LYS A 96 -12.42 -10.42 -8.22
CA LYS A 96 -13.23 -11.63 -8.06
C LYS A 96 -12.52 -12.89 -8.55
N ARG A 97 -11.83 -12.79 -9.70
CA ARG A 97 -11.02 -13.90 -10.24
C ARG A 97 -9.83 -14.22 -9.34
N GLY A 98 -9.19 -13.20 -8.77
CA GLY A 98 -8.05 -13.34 -7.87
C GLY A 98 -8.42 -14.00 -6.55
N THR A 99 -9.58 -13.67 -5.98
CA THR A 99 -10.07 -14.25 -4.73
C THR A 99 -10.60 -15.68 -4.89
N GLY A 100 -11.09 -16.07 -6.07
CA GLY A 100 -11.53 -17.46 -6.33
C GLY A 100 -10.42 -18.51 -6.21
N SER A 101 -9.15 -18.11 -6.37
CA SER A 101 -7.98 -18.95 -6.10
C SER A 101 -7.78 -19.25 -4.60
N CYS A 102 -8.41 -18.45 -3.71
CA CYS A 102 -8.27 -18.56 -2.26
C CYS A 102 -9.17 -19.63 -1.63
N GLU A 103 -10.28 -20.01 -2.27
CA GLU A 103 -11.24 -21.00 -1.74
C GLU A 103 -10.87 -22.45 -2.07
N ALA A 104 -9.89 -22.68 -2.96
CA ALA A 104 -9.57 -24.01 -3.47
C ALA A 104 -8.37 -24.72 -2.80
N ARG A 105 -7.78 -24.18 -1.71
CA ARG A 105 -6.62 -24.78 -1.03
C ARG A 105 -6.57 -24.57 0.47
#